data_AF-A0A5S9F346-F1
#
_entry.id   AF-A0A5S9F346-F1
#
_cell.length_a   1.000
_cell.length_b   1.000
_cell.length_c   1.000
_cell.angle_alpha   90.00
_cell.angle_beta   90.00
_cell.angle_gamma   90.00
#
_symmetry.space_group_name_H-M   'P 1'
#
loop_
_entity.id
_entity.type
_entity.pdbx_description
1 polymer ?
#
loop_
_entity_poly.entity_id
_entity_poly.type
_entity_poly.pdbx_seq_one_letter_code
_entity_poly.pdbx_strand_id
1 'polypeptide(L)'
;MTNKFSLFCQKHLLVLLCFAFVTTSLSWADEKKTQWPAEISNKERIHVYKKINPALKKMRAEKRKVSVGVFGGKLYRGDVIKVGKTKFTIVDYKGKQHTIKYNKIRTSYLSKIIPSKQQDGMVLHSFGLISLHEGEKKFAKIYFDRAIKQKYSKSKEYASRVADDLDSQREEFLALKEKEKQDELEAKEKAREEKKQSRLAKERSRIPNIKSLGSSELDVKANSFPGKYTIFKFGAPW
;
A
#
# COMPACT_ATOMS: atom_id res chain seq x y z
N MET A 1 -48.87 9.68 5.34
CA MET A 1 -47.96 8.52 5.41
C MET A 1 -46.83 8.72 4.41
N THR A 2 -45.82 9.52 4.77
CA THR A 2 -44.70 9.88 3.90
C THR A 2 -43.46 10.05 4.78
N ASN A 3 -42.28 9.84 4.20
CA ASN A 3 -40.93 10.05 4.78
C ASN A 3 -40.33 8.93 5.64
N LYS A 4 -40.16 7.72 5.06
CA LYS A 4 -39.10 6.80 5.52
C LYS A 4 -38.03 6.46 4.46
N PHE A 5 -38.21 6.89 3.21
CA PHE A 5 -37.28 6.59 2.13
C PHE A 5 -36.10 7.59 1.97
N SER A 6 -36.16 8.79 2.55
CA SER A 6 -35.10 9.80 2.33
C SER A 6 -33.84 9.61 3.19
N LEU A 7 -33.95 8.97 4.36
CA LEU A 7 -32.84 8.81 5.30
C LEU A 7 -31.85 7.69 4.94
N PHE A 8 -32.27 6.71 4.13
CA PHE A 8 -31.41 5.59 3.74
C PHE A 8 -30.47 5.96 2.57
N CYS A 9 -30.90 6.87 1.69
CA CYS A 9 -30.10 7.27 0.51
C CYS A 9 -28.95 8.23 0.87
N GLN A 10 -29.11 9.02 1.95
CA GLN A 10 -28.12 10.03 2.34
C GLN A 10 -26.88 9.45 3.04
N LYS A 11 -27.00 8.28 3.69
CA LYS A 11 -25.85 7.60 4.34
C LYS A 11 -24.95 6.85 3.35
N HIS A 12 -25.48 6.35 2.23
CA HIS A 12 -24.66 5.70 1.21
C HIS A 12 -23.94 6.67 0.27
N LEU A 13 -24.50 7.87 0.04
CA LEU A 13 -23.83 8.91 -0.75
C LEU A 13 -22.55 9.44 -0.07
N LEU A 14 -22.53 9.48 1.27
CA LEU A 14 -21.40 9.99 2.05
C LEU A 14 -20.23 8.99 2.13
N VAL A 15 -20.51 7.68 2.11
CA VAL A 15 -19.47 6.62 2.07
C VAL A 15 -18.80 6.55 0.69
N LEU A 16 -19.53 6.80 -0.40
CA LEU A 16 -18.97 6.86 -1.75
C LEU A 16 -18.10 8.12 -1.98
N LEU A 17 -18.45 9.26 -1.36
CA LEU A 17 -17.65 10.50 -1.43
C LEU A 17 -16.32 10.40 -0.67
N CYS A 18 -16.24 9.62 0.42
CA CYS A 18 -14.97 9.36 1.10
C CYS A 18 -14.05 8.42 0.33
N PHE A 19 -14.59 7.48 -0.45
CA PHE A 19 -13.77 6.60 -1.31
C PHE A 19 -13.22 7.31 -2.55
N ALA A 20 -13.92 8.34 -3.06
CA ALA A 20 -13.45 9.11 -4.21
C ALA A 20 -12.33 10.11 -3.89
N PHE A 21 -12.19 10.55 -2.63
CA PHE A 21 -11.15 11.51 -2.22
C PHE A 21 -9.81 10.88 -1.83
N VAL A 22 -9.77 9.57 -1.55
CA VAL A 22 -8.51 8.86 -1.26
C VAL A 22 -7.77 8.43 -2.53
N THR A 23 -8.44 8.37 -3.69
CA THR A 23 -7.80 7.97 -4.96
C THR A 23 -7.30 9.13 -5.81
N THR A 24 -7.63 10.38 -5.49
CA THR A 24 -7.26 11.54 -6.32
C THR A 24 -6.01 12.28 -5.85
N SER A 25 -5.47 11.99 -4.67
CA SER A 25 -4.24 12.63 -4.17
C SER A 25 -2.92 11.97 -4.60
N LEU A 26 -2.95 10.82 -5.30
CA LEU A 26 -1.74 10.14 -5.80
C LEU A 26 -1.38 10.43 -7.28
N SER A 27 -2.01 11.40 -7.93
CA SER A 27 -1.76 11.69 -9.35
C SER A 27 -0.96 12.98 -9.61
N TRP A 28 -0.59 13.74 -8.58
CA TRP A 28 -0.04 15.09 -8.73
C TRP A 28 1.34 15.23 -8.06
N ALA A 29 2.30 14.38 -8.43
CA ALA A 29 3.73 14.61 -8.13
C ALA A 29 4.72 13.82 -9.00
N ASP A 30 4.28 12.98 -9.93
CA ASP A 30 5.19 12.38 -10.92
C ASP A 30 5.41 13.38 -12.05
N GLU A 31 6.15 14.45 -11.75
CA GLU A 31 6.85 15.22 -12.76
C GLU A 31 7.60 14.19 -13.61
N LYS A 32 7.15 13.99 -14.86
CA LYS A 32 7.50 12.82 -15.67
C LYS A 32 9.02 12.72 -15.77
N LYS A 33 9.63 11.91 -14.93
CA LYS A 33 11.07 11.62 -14.94
C LYS A 33 11.39 11.17 -16.35
N THR A 34 12.04 12.03 -17.13
CA THR A 34 12.25 11.82 -18.58
C THR A 34 13.66 11.34 -18.90
N GLN A 35 14.57 11.47 -17.94
CA GLN A 35 16.00 11.17 -18.09
C GLN A 35 16.65 10.85 -16.75
N TRP A 36 17.88 10.37 -16.79
CA TRP A 36 18.69 10.11 -15.61
C TRP A 36 18.89 11.36 -14.74
N PRO A 37 19.01 11.17 -13.40
CA PRO A 37 19.22 12.24 -12.43
C PRO A 37 20.46 13.10 -12.76
N ALA A 38 20.40 14.38 -12.39
CA ALA A 38 21.47 15.35 -12.62
C ALA A 38 22.71 15.05 -11.75
N GLU A 39 22.49 14.37 -10.62
CA GLU A 39 23.46 13.91 -9.64
C GLU A 39 24.50 12.94 -10.26
N ILE A 40 24.13 12.25 -11.34
CA ILE A 40 25.06 11.40 -12.07
C ILE A 40 25.94 12.29 -12.95
N SER A 41 27.21 12.39 -12.56
CA SER A 41 28.20 13.18 -13.27
C SER A 41 28.37 12.72 -14.72
N ASN A 42 28.80 13.62 -15.60
CA ASN A 42 29.04 13.27 -17.00
C ASN A 42 30.09 12.15 -17.15
N LYS A 43 31.09 12.11 -16.25
CA LYS A 43 32.10 11.05 -16.18
C LYS A 43 31.46 9.68 -15.91
N GLU A 44 30.55 9.59 -14.94
CA GLU A 44 29.81 8.36 -14.62
C GLU A 44 28.90 7.95 -15.79
N ARG A 45 28.19 8.90 -16.41
CA ARG A 45 27.35 8.63 -17.60
C ARG A 45 28.15 8.00 -18.72
N ILE A 46 29.28 8.63 -19.08
CA ILE A 46 30.18 8.12 -20.13
C ILE A 46 30.72 6.73 -19.75
N HIS A 47 31.08 6.52 -18.48
CA HIS A 47 31.57 5.23 -18.00
C HIS A 47 30.52 4.13 -18.16
N VAL A 48 29.27 4.40 -17.77
CA VAL A 48 28.15 3.47 -17.99
C VAL A 48 27.96 3.20 -19.49
N TYR A 49 28.03 4.23 -20.35
CA TYR A 49 27.91 4.06 -21.81
C TYR A 49 29.02 3.16 -22.39
N LYS A 50 30.25 3.31 -21.89
CA LYS A 50 31.38 2.44 -22.28
C LYS A 50 31.13 0.97 -21.93
N LYS A 51 30.32 0.67 -20.92
CA LYS A 51 29.93 -0.70 -20.53
C LYS A 51 28.72 -1.21 -21.32
N ILE A 52 27.77 -0.34 -21.62
CA ILE A 52 26.59 -0.68 -22.45
C ILE A 52 26.99 -1.03 -23.89
N ASN A 53 27.85 -0.22 -24.50
CA ASN A 53 28.22 -0.35 -25.92
C ASN A 53 28.74 -1.76 -26.32
N PRO A 54 29.74 -2.35 -25.63
CA PRO A 54 30.22 -3.68 -25.98
C PRO A 54 29.15 -4.75 -25.75
N ALA A 55 28.32 -4.62 -24.72
CA ALA A 55 27.22 -5.55 -24.47
C ALA A 55 26.17 -5.51 -25.58
N LEU A 56 25.78 -4.33 -26.04
CA LEU A 56 24.85 -4.18 -27.18
C LEU A 56 25.45 -4.66 -28.50
N LYS A 57 26.75 -4.40 -28.74
CA LYS A 57 27.46 -4.94 -29.92
C LYS A 57 27.47 -6.47 -29.91
N LYS A 58 27.72 -7.09 -28.76
CA LYS A 58 27.66 -8.53 -28.58
C LYS A 58 26.25 -9.07 -28.85
N MET A 59 25.21 -8.47 -28.26
CA MET A 59 23.82 -8.83 -28.52
C MET A 59 23.44 -8.72 -30.00
N ARG A 60 23.93 -7.69 -30.69
CA ARG A 60 23.75 -7.52 -32.14
C ARG A 60 24.43 -8.63 -32.94
N ALA A 61 25.68 -8.96 -32.62
CA ALA A 61 26.42 -10.03 -33.30
C ALA A 61 25.75 -11.39 -33.12
N GLU A 62 25.20 -11.64 -31.94
CA GLU A 62 24.44 -12.85 -31.59
C GLU A 62 23.00 -12.86 -32.15
N LYS A 63 22.56 -11.81 -32.86
CA LYS A 63 21.17 -11.61 -33.30
C LYS A 63 20.15 -11.79 -32.15
N ARG A 64 20.54 -11.40 -30.93
CA ARG A 64 19.71 -11.55 -29.74
C ARG A 64 18.79 -10.33 -29.59
N LYS A 65 17.48 -10.60 -29.52
CA LYS A 65 16.47 -9.57 -29.25
C LYS A 65 16.71 -8.92 -27.90
N VAL A 66 16.68 -7.59 -27.87
CA VAL A 66 16.83 -6.78 -26.65
C VAL A 66 15.48 -6.16 -26.30
N SER A 67 15.15 -6.16 -25.00
CA SER A 67 14.00 -5.42 -24.46
C SER A 67 14.52 -4.26 -23.63
N VAL A 68 14.00 -3.06 -23.85
CA VAL A 68 14.45 -1.83 -23.19
C VAL A 68 13.25 -0.97 -22.82
N GLY A 69 13.00 -0.84 -21.52
CA GLY A 69 12.03 0.11 -20.99
C GLY A 69 12.67 1.48 -20.78
N VAL A 70 11.96 2.52 -21.20
CA VAL A 70 12.36 3.91 -20.98
C VAL A 70 11.55 4.59 -19.90
N PHE A 71 12.10 5.68 -19.38
CA PHE A 71 11.38 6.71 -18.66
C PHE A 71 10.12 7.15 -19.45
N GLY A 72 8.97 7.20 -18.78
CA GLY A 72 7.65 7.37 -19.43
C GLY A 72 6.93 6.07 -19.83
N GLY A 73 7.43 4.90 -19.44
CA GLY A 73 6.68 3.63 -19.49
C GLY A 73 6.65 2.92 -20.84
N LYS A 74 7.22 3.53 -21.89
CA LYS A 74 7.34 2.87 -23.20
C LYS A 74 8.34 1.72 -23.13
N LEU A 75 7.96 0.58 -23.67
CA LEU A 75 8.81 -0.60 -23.81
C LEU A 75 9.12 -0.82 -25.29
N TYR A 76 10.40 -0.89 -25.61
CA TYR A 76 10.87 -1.21 -26.95
C TYR A 76 11.51 -2.60 -26.95
N ARG A 77 11.12 -3.46 -27.89
CA ARG A 77 11.66 -4.82 -28.03
C ARG A 77 11.99 -5.09 -29.48
N GLY A 78 13.21 -5.55 -29.74
CA GLY A 78 13.67 -5.70 -31.11
C GLY A 78 15.15 -6.03 -31.26
N ASP A 79 15.60 -6.03 -32.51
CA ASP A 79 17.00 -6.28 -32.87
C ASP A 79 17.79 -4.98 -32.90
N VAL A 80 19.02 -5.02 -32.37
CA VAL A 80 19.89 -3.84 -32.32
C VAL A 80 20.56 -3.65 -33.68
N ILE A 81 20.24 -2.57 -34.38
CA ILE A 81 20.81 -2.27 -35.72
C ILE A 81 22.06 -1.39 -35.60
N LYS A 82 22.01 -0.35 -34.77
CA LYS A 82 23.09 0.64 -34.68
C LYS A 82 23.40 0.94 -33.23
N VAL A 83 24.68 0.89 -32.87
CA VAL A 83 25.16 1.25 -31.53
C VAL A 83 26.03 2.50 -31.67
N GLY A 84 25.58 3.61 -31.10
CA GLY A 84 26.30 4.88 -31.06
C GLY A 84 26.91 5.16 -29.69
N LYS A 85 27.53 6.34 -29.52
CA LYS A 85 28.20 6.74 -28.26
C LYS A 85 27.20 6.98 -27.11
N THR A 86 26.06 7.59 -27.40
CA THR A 86 25.06 8.04 -26.41
C THR A 86 23.66 7.47 -26.64
N LYS A 87 23.47 6.80 -27.77
CA LYS A 87 22.18 6.27 -28.23
C LYS A 87 22.41 5.04 -29.11
N PHE A 88 21.38 4.22 -29.23
CA PHE A 88 21.36 3.05 -30.09
C PHE A 88 20.00 2.96 -30.78
N THR A 89 19.95 2.26 -31.90
CA THR A 89 18.72 2.07 -32.68
C THR A 89 18.34 0.60 -32.65
N ILE A 90 17.08 0.34 -32.34
CA ILE A 90 16.48 -0.98 -32.46
C ILE A 90 15.40 -1.00 -33.53
N VAL A 91 15.20 -2.15 -34.16
CA VAL A 91 14.03 -2.40 -35.02
C VAL A 91 13.09 -3.33 -34.33
N ASP A 92 11.84 -2.89 -34.22
CA ASP A 92 10.77 -3.73 -33.67
C ASP A 92 10.33 -4.80 -34.67
N TYR A 93 9.41 -5.66 -34.23
CA TYR A 93 8.84 -6.73 -35.05
C TYR A 93 8.02 -6.23 -36.25
N LYS A 94 7.65 -4.94 -36.28
CA LYS A 94 6.95 -4.30 -37.40
C LYS A 94 7.92 -3.62 -38.38
N GLY A 95 9.23 -3.78 -38.20
CA GLY A 95 10.23 -3.14 -39.03
C GLY A 95 10.46 -1.65 -38.70
N LYS A 96 9.81 -1.11 -37.66
CA LYS A 96 9.95 0.31 -37.29
C LYS A 96 11.22 0.52 -36.48
N GLN A 97 11.99 1.52 -36.89
CA GLN A 97 13.23 1.93 -36.22
C GLN A 97 12.94 2.86 -35.04
N HIS A 98 13.50 2.54 -33.87
CA HIS A 98 13.41 3.34 -32.66
C HIS A 98 14.81 3.72 -32.19
N THR A 99 15.10 5.02 -32.10
CA THR A 99 16.37 5.51 -31.57
C THR A 99 16.22 5.86 -30.09
N ILE A 100 16.95 5.14 -29.23
CA ILE A 100 16.85 5.23 -27.78
C ILE A 100 18.15 5.83 -27.23
N LYS A 101 18.03 6.90 -26.46
CA LYS A 101 19.18 7.49 -25.72
C LYS A 101 19.42 6.69 -24.44
N TYR A 102 20.69 6.47 -24.08
CA TYR A 102 21.04 5.70 -22.89
C TYR A 102 20.52 6.35 -21.60
N ASN A 103 20.57 7.69 -21.53
CA ASN A 103 20.05 8.46 -20.39
C ASN A 103 18.52 8.38 -20.20
N LYS A 104 17.80 7.67 -21.07
CA LYS A 104 16.35 7.45 -20.94
C LYS A 104 16.00 6.02 -20.51
N ILE A 105 16.98 5.14 -20.32
CA ILE A 105 16.74 3.73 -20.00
C ILE A 105 16.59 3.57 -18.49
N ARG A 106 15.64 2.72 -18.08
CA ARG A 106 15.43 2.39 -16.67
C ARG A 106 16.47 1.42 -16.10
N THR A 107 16.71 1.47 -14.78
CA THR A 107 17.76 0.66 -14.13
C THR A 107 17.57 -0.84 -14.35
N SER A 108 16.32 -1.32 -14.25
CA SER A 108 15.95 -2.73 -14.43
C SER A 108 16.30 -3.31 -15.81
N TYR A 109 16.47 -2.46 -16.82
CA TYR A 109 16.90 -2.86 -18.16
C TYR A 109 18.41 -2.68 -18.35
N LEU A 110 19.01 -1.65 -17.75
CA LEU A 110 20.46 -1.47 -17.75
C LEU A 110 21.19 -2.64 -17.12
N SER A 111 20.68 -3.18 -16.02
CA SER A 111 21.25 -4.35 -15.33
C SER A 111 21.13 -5.65 -16.13
N LYS A 112 20.18 -5.73 -17.08
CA LYS A 112 20.06 -6.85 -18.03
C LYS A 112 20.99 -6.71 -19.22
N ILE A 113 21.25 -5.47 -19.65
CA ILE A 113 22.17 -5.17 -20.75
C ILE A 113 23.61 -5.39 -20.28
N ILE A 114 23.99 -4.81 -19.13
CA ILE A 114 25.36 -4.89 -18.59
C ILE A 114 25.45 -6.14 -17.70
N PRO A 115 26.23 -7.16 -18.07
CA PRO A 115 26.38 -8.37 -17.25
C PRO A 115 26.92 -8.03 -15.84
N SER A 116 26.47 -8.76 -14.81
CA SER A 116 26.88 -8.51 -13.42
C SER A 116 28.40 -8.50 -13.23
N LYS A 117 29.15 -9.30 -13.99
CA LYS A 117 30.64 -9.35 -13.95
C LYS A 117 31.30 -8.06 -14.45
N GLN A 118 30.58 -7.22 -15.19
CA GLN A 118 31.07 -5.96 -15.75
C GLN A 118 30.54 -4.73 -15.00
N GLN A 119 29.69 -4.93 -13.99
CA GLN A 119 29.14 -3.87 -13.15
C GLN A 119 30.15 -3.52 -12.06
N ASP A 120 31.04 -2.58 -12.37
CA ASP A 120 31.98 -2.04 -11.38
C ASP A 120 31.28 -1.08 -10.39
N GLY A 121 31.98 -0.68 -9.32
CA GLY A 121 31.41 0.18 -8.28
C GLY A 121 30.81 1.50 -8.80
N MET A 122 31.36 2.07 -9.88
CA MET A 122 30.83 3.30 -10.50
C MET A 122 29.53 3.03 -11.26
N VAL A 123 29.44 1.92 -11.99
CA VAL A 123 28.20 1.49 -12.65
C VAL A 123 27.11 1.21 -11.61
N LEU A 124 27.46 0.49 -10.54
CA LEU A 124 26.53 0.15 -9.46
C LEU A 124 26.04 1.41 -8.74
N HIS A 125 26.93 2.37 -8.46
CA HIS A 125 26.53 3.67 -7.91
C HIS A 125 25.53 4.40 -8.80
N SER A 126 25.81 4.45 -10.11
CA SER A 126 24.91 5.07 -11.09
C SER A 126 23.56 4.37 -11.14
N PHE A 127 23.52 3.03 -11.07
CA PHE A 127 22.29 2.25 -11.00
C PHE A 127 21.51 2.55 -9.72
N GLY A 128 22.19 2.74 -8.59
CA GLY A 128 21.57 3.15 -7.34
C GLY A 128 20.87 4.50 -7.47
N LEU A 129 21.55 5.50 -8.05
CA LEU A 129 20.98 6.83 -8.29
C LEU A 129 19.78 6.79 -9.24
N ILE A 130 19.86 6.02 -10.35
CA ILE A 130 18.73 5.89 -11.28
C ILE A 130 17.54 5.19 -10.59
N SER A 131 17.78 4.14 -9.80
CA SER A 131 16.72 3.43 -9.06
C SER A 131 16.07 4.32 -8.02
N LEU A 132 16.86 5.12 -7.30
CA LEU A 132 16.35 6.09 -6.34
C LEU A 132 15.48 7.14 -7.04
N HIS A 133 15.96 7.64 -8.19
CA HIS A 133 15.18 8.54 -9.02
C HIS A 133 13.90 7.87 -9.51
N GLU A 134 13.90 6.59 -9.88
CA GLU A 134 12.69 5.82 -10.25
C GLU A 134 11.69 5.62 -9.09
N GLY A 135 12.07 5.92 -7.84
CA GLY A 135 11.28 5.63 -6.65
C GLY A 135 11.49 4.20 -6.11
N GLU A 136 12.39 3.44 -6.73
CA GLU A 136 12.72 2.06 -6.37
C GLU A 136 13.76 2.00 -5.23
N LYS A 137 13.41 2.55 -4.05
CA LYS A 137 14.32 2.69 -2.90
C LYS A 137 15.01 1.38 -2.48
N LYS A 138 14.27 0.26 -2.48
CA LYS A 138 14.83 -1.07 -2.14
C LYS A 138 15.93 -1.51 -3.12
N PHE A 139 15.73 -1.30 -4.42
CA PHE A 139 16.74 -1.63 -5.43
C PHE A 139 17.92 -0.65 -5.37
N ALA A 140 17.66 0.64 -5.11
CA ALA A 140 18.70 1.63 -4.91
C ALA A 140 19.67 1.22 -3.79
N LYS A 141 19.15 0.82 -2.62
CA LYS A 141 19.96 0.33 -1.50
C LYS A 141 20.85 -0.85 -1.91
N ILE A 142 20.29 -1.86 -2.57
CA ILE A 142 21.05 -3.04 -3.05
C ILE A 142 22.21 -2.62 -3.96
N TYR A 143 21.98 -1.69 -4.88
CA TYR A 143 23.03 -1.21 -5.78
C TYR A 143 24.11 -0.42 -5.05
N PHE A 144 23.73 0.46 -4.11
CA PHE A 144 24.70 1.18 -3.29
C PHE A 144 25.54 0.23 -2.41
N ASP A 145 24.92 -0.75 -1.75
CA ASP A 145 25.62 -1.75 -0.94
C ASP A 145 26.63 -2.54 -1.78
N ARG A 146 26.23 -2.95 -3.00
CA ARG A 146 27.16 -3.62 -3.92
C ARG A 146 28.29 -2.71 -4.38
N ALA A 147 28.02 -1.43 -4.62
CA ALA A 147 29.04 -0.45 -4.98
C ALA A 147 30.06 -0.25 -3.83
N ILE A 148 29.58 -0.20 -2.58
CA ILE A 148 30.42 -0.09 -1.38
C ILE A 148 31.32 -1.32 -1.24
N LYS A 149 30.77 -2.54 -1.44
CA LYS A 149 31.56 -3.78 -1.46
C LYS A 149 32.67 -3.77 -2.52
N GLN A 150 32.48 -3.02 -3.61
CA GLN A 150 33.50 -2.78 -4.63
C GLN A 150 34.38 -1.55 -4.36
N LYS A 151 34.45 -1.10 -3.10
CA LYS A 151 35.28 0.02 -2.64
C LYS A 151 34.93 1.38 -3.27
N TYR A 152 33.69 1.56 -3.74
CA TYR A 152 33.22 2.85 -4.25
C TYR A 152 32.60 3.69 -3.12
N SER A 153 33.42 4.52 -2.48
CA SER A 153 33.08 5.24 -1.24
C SER A 153 31.93 6.23 -1.36
N LYS A 154 31.75 6.88 -2.54
CA LYS A 154 30.66 7.83 -2.76
C LYS A 154 29.27 7.25 -2.52
N SER A 155 29.11 5.92 -2.65
CA SER A 155 27.83 5.26 -2.40
C SER A 155 27.43 5.21 -0.93
N LYS A 156 28.35 5.44 0.02
CA LYS A 156 28.05 5.36 1.46
C LYS A 156 27.01 6.39 1.90
N GLU A 157 27.17 7.63 1.46
CA GLU A 157 26.27 8.75 1.79
C GLU A 157 24.84 8.49 1.28
N TYR A 158 24.72 7.96 0.06
CA TYR A 158 23.41 7.65 -0.51
C TYR A 158 22.80 6.39 0.13
N ALA A 159 23.63 5.40 0.49
CA ALA A 159 23.16 4.20 1.17
C ALA A 159 22.55 4.50 2.54
N SER A 160 23.16 5.41 3.32
CA SER A 160 22.62 5.81 4.63
C SER A 160 21.28 6.53 4.47
N ARG A 161 21.19 7.53 3.58
CA ARG A 161 19.94 8.25 3.32
C ARG A 161 18.79 7.31 2.92
N VAL A 162 19.07 6.35 2.05
CA VAL A 162 18.05 5.38 1.60
C VAL A 162 17.69 4.40 2.72
N ALA A 163 18.63 4.07 3.62
CA ALA A 163 18.34 3.22 4.78
C ALA A 163 17.41 3.93 5.77
N ASP A 164 17.72 5.17 6.13
CA ASP A 164 16.92 5.98 7.06
C ASP A 164 15.47 6.14 6.55
N ASP A 165 15.33 6.45 5.25
CA ASP A 165 14.03 6.53 4.57
C ASP A 165 13.23 5.22 4.63
N LEU A 166 13.90 4.08 4.46
CA LEU A 166 13.25 2.76 4.46
C LEU A 166 12.86 2.33 5.88
N ASP A 167 13.66 2.67 6.87
CA ASP A 167 13.38 2.37 8.28
C ASP A 167 12.23 3.25 8.78
N SER A 168 12.19 4.54 8.43
CA SER A 168 11.05 5.42 8.69
C SER A 168 9.74 4.89 8.08
N GLN A 169 9.75 4.47 6.81
CA GLN A 169 8.57 3.86 6.17
C GLN A 169 8.12 2.55 6.86
N ARG A 170 9.08 1.80 7.42
CA ARG A 170 8.78 0.55 8.13
C ARG A 170 8.14 0.84 9.48
N GLU A 171 8.63 1.83 10.22
CA GLU A 171 8.05 2.25 11.50
C GLU A 171 6.63 2.79 11.32
N GLU A 172 6.39 3.64 10.33
CA GLU A 172 5.05 4.14 9.99
C GLU A 172 4.07 3.00 9.69
N PHE A 173 4.52 2.01 8.90
CA PHE A 173 3.70 0.84 8.56
C PHE A 173 3.39 -0.03 9.79
N LEU A 174 4.34 -0.18 10.72
CA LEU A 174 4.12 -0.93 11.96
C LEU A 174 3.14 -0.20 12.88
N ALA A 175 3.29 1.12 13.05
CA ALA A 175 2.37 1.93 13.85
C ALA A 175 0.94 1.90 13.29
N LEU A 176 0.78 1.95 11.96
CA LEU A 176 -0.53 1.82 11.32
C LEU A 176 -1.16 0.45 11.62
N LYS A 177 -0.38 -0.62 11.52
CA LYS A 177 -0.85 -1.99 11.79
C LYS A 177 -1.20 -2.22 13.26
N GLU A 178 -0.48 -1.57 14.18
CA GLU A 178 -0.81 -1.61 15.62
C GLU A 178 -2.10 -0.86 15.91
N LYS A 179 -2.29 0.31 15.30
CA LYS A 179 -3.54 1.07 15.40
C LYS A 179 -4.73 0.29 14.86
N GLU A 180 -4.60 -0.32 13.68
CA GLU A 180 -5.65 -1.18 13.09
C GLU A 180 -6.05 -2.33 14.03
N LYS A 181 -5.08 -2.95 14.70
CA LYS A 181 -5.34 -4.01 15.69
C LYS A 181 -6.05 -3.47 16.94
N GLN A 182 -5.68 -2.29 17.42
CA GLN A 182 -6.34 -1.65 18.56
C GLN A 182 -7.79 -1.30 18.23
N ASP A 183 -8.02 -0.67 17.08
CA ASP A 183 -9.36 -0.34 16.59
C ASP A 183 -10.23 -1.60 16.43
N GLU A 184 -9.66 -2.71 15.94
CA GLU A 184 -10.35 -4.00 15.84
C GLU A 184 -10.72 -4.60 17.21
N LEU A 185 -9.83 -4.49 18.19
CA LEU A 185 -10.07 -4.95 19.56
C LEU A 185 -11.18 -4.12 20.23
N GLU A 186 -11.12 -2.79 20.13
CA GLU A 186 -12.14 -1.90 20.65
C GLU A 186 -13.51 -2.16 20.00
N ALA A 187 -13.54 -2.39 18.68
CA ALA A 187 -14.78 -2.72 17.98
C ALA A 187 -15.37 -4.07 18.45
N LYS A 188 -14.51 -5.07 18.71
CA LYS A 188 -14.94 -6.36 19.27
C LYS A 188 -15.47 -6.23 20.69
N GLU A 189 -14.88 -5.38 21.52
CA GLU A 189 -15.36 -5.11 22.88
C GLU A 189 -16.71 -4.40 22.88
N LYS A 190 -16.85 -3.31 22.11
CA LYS A 190 -18.14 -2.62 21.93
C LYS A 190 -19.24 -3.56 21.44
N ALA A 191 -18.92 -4.42 20.46
CA ALA A 191 -19.88 -5.42 19.96
C ALA A 191 -20.26 -6.49 21.01
N ARG A 192 -19.35 -6.84 21.93
CA ARG A 192 -19.65 -7.74 23.06
C ARG A 192 -20.56 -7.06 24.09
N GLU A 193 -20.32 -5.79 24.39
CA GLU A 193 -21.14 -5.00 25.30
C GLU A 193 -22.56 -4.79 24.77
N GLU A 194 -22.72 -4.42 23.50
CA GLU A 194 -24.03 -4.30 22.84
C GLU A 194 -24.80 -5.63 22.84
N LYS A 195 -24.11 -6.76 22.59
CA LYS A 195 -24.70 -8.09 22.70
C LYS A 195 -25.14 -8.41 24.14
N LYS A 196 -24.37 -7.99 25.15
CA LYS A 196 -24.74 -8.19 26.56
C LYS A 196 -25.94 -7.32 26.94
N GLN A 197 -25.95 -6.05 26.55
CA GLN A 197 -27.07 -5.13 26.79
C GLN A 197 -28.36 -5.59 26.11
N SER A 198 -28.28 -6.06 24.85
CA SER A 198 -29.45 -6.59 24.14
C SER A 198 -29.98 -7.90 24.73
N ARG A 199 -29.12 -8.76 25.30
CA ARG A 199 -29.54 -9.95 26.07
C ARG A 199 -30.29 -9.54 27.35
N LEU A 200 -29.73 -8.61 28.12
CA LEU A 200 -30.37 -8.10 29.35
C LEU A 200 -31.71 -7.42 29.05
N ALA A 201 -31.82 -6.64 27.97
CA ALA A 201 -33.08 -6.03 27.55
C ALA A 201 -34.14 -7.07 27.17
N LYS A 202 -33.74 -8.15 26.45
CA LYS A 202 -34.63 -9.27 26.12
C LYS A 202 -35.10 -10.01 27.37
N GLU A 203 -34.23 -10.25 28.35
CA GLU A 203 -34.61 -10.87 29.63
C GLU A 203 -35.61 -10.00 30.41
N ARG A 204 -35.36 -8.69 30.52
CA ARG A 204 -36.30 -7.76 31.17
C ARG A 204 -37.68 -7.75 30.52
N SER A 205 -37.75 -7.87 29.18
CA SER A 205 -39.03 -7.95 28.46
C SER A 205 -39.78 -9.28 28.62
N ARG A 206 -39.12 -10.33 29.12
CA ARG A 206 -39.73 -11.65 29.39
C ARG A 206 -40.33 -11.78 30.78
N ILE A 207 -40.06 -10.84 31.68
CA ILE A 207 -40.73 -10.81 32.99
C ILE A 207 -42.21 -10.46 32.71
N PRO A 208 -43.16 -11.38 32.93
CA PRO A 208 -44.57 -11.11 32.68
C PRO A 208 -44.97 -9.90 33.50
N ASN A 209 -45.68 -8.98 32.86
CA ASN A 209 -46.22 -7.79 33.49
C ASN A 209 -47.30 -8.27 34.47
N ILE A 210 -46.92 -8.55 35.72
CA ILE A 210 -47.86 -8.90 36.78
C ILE A 210 -48.68 -7.64 37.03
N LYS A 211 -49.83 -7.52 36.36
CA LYS A 211 -50.86 -6.58 36.79
C LYS A 211 -51.23 -6.97 38.21
N SER A 212 -50.92 -6.12 39.18
CA SER A 212 -51.51 -6.24 40.50
C SER A 212 -53.02 -6.04 40.35
N LEU A 213 -53.75 -7.15 40.30
CA LEU A 213 -55.17 -7.14 40.60
C LEU A 213 -55.28 -6.74 42.08
N GLY A 214 -55.95 -5.61 42.32
CA GLY A 214 -55.86 -4.82 43.54
C GLY A 214 -55.85 -5.62 44.85
N SER A 215 -55.07 -5.13 45.80
CA SER A 215 -55.12 -5.58 47.19
C SER A 215 -56.49 -5.25 47.77
N SER A 216 -57.34 -6.26 47.95
CA SER A 216 -58.50 -6.17 48.83
C SER A 216 -58.08 -6.62 50.23
N GLU A 217 -58.04 -5.68 51.18
CA GLU A 217 -57.93 -6.01 52.61
C GLU A 217 -59.21 -6.76 53.04
N LEU A 218 -59.05 -7.94 53.65
CA LEU A 218 -60.14 -8.71 54.22
C LEU A 218 -59.93 -8.77 55.73
N ASP A 219 -60.82 -8.13 56.49
CA ASP A 219 -60.92 -8.30 57.94
C ASP A 219 -61.56 -9.66 58.25
N VAL A 220 -60.72 -10.67 58.55
CA VAL A 220 -61.19 -12.00 58.92
C VAL A 220 -61.47 -12.04 60.42
N LYS A 221 -62.74 -11.88 60.80
CA LYS A 221 -63.21 -12.22 62.16
C LYS A 221 -63.72 -13.65 62.20
N ALA A 222 -62.83 -14.64 62.41
CA ALA A 222 -63.20 -15.95 62.97
C ALA A 222 -61.97 -16.79 63.41
N ASN A 223 -61.76 -16.87 64.74
CA ASN A 223 -61.40 -18.05 65.53
C ASN A 223 -60.11 -18.87 65.29
N SER A 224 -58.98 -18.32 64.83
CA SER A 224 -57.69 -18.97 65.22
C SER A 224 -56.44 -18.10 65.32
N PHE A 225 -56.29 -16.97 64.61
CA PHE A 225 -55.17 -16.05 64.84
C PHE A 225 -55.55 -14.60 64.45
N PRO A 226 -55.59 -13.62 65.37
CA PRO A 226 -55.86 -12.22 65.02
C PRO A 226 -54.63 -11.55 64.41
N GLY A 227 -54.77 -10.99 63.20
CA GLY A 227 -53.72 -10.23 62.51
C GLY A 227 -54.18 -9.70 61.15
N LYS A 228 -53.51 -8.66 60.63
CA LYS A 228 -53.73 -8.17 59.26
C LYS A 228 -52.98 -9.06 58.27
N TYR A 229 -53.70 -9.69 57.35
CA TYR A 229 -53.09 -10.51 56.31
C TYR A 229 -53.25 -9.84 54.94
N THR A 230 -52.15 -9.71 54.21
CA THR A 230 -52.18 -9.30 52.80
C THR A 230 -52.18 -10.55 51.94
N ILE A 231 -53.31 -10.86 51.30
CA ILE A 231 -53.42 -12.01 50.41
C ILE A 231 -53.09 -11.56 48.99
N PHE A 232 -51.98 -12.07 48.44
CA PHE A 232 -51.63 -11.84 47.05
C PHE A 232 -52.24 -12.94 46.18
N LYS A 233 -53.27 -12.61 45.40
CA LYS A 233 -53.81 -13.50 44.38
C LYS A 233 -53.02 -13.35 43.09
N PHE A 234 -52.32 -14.41 42.69
CA PHE A 234 -51.68 -14.50 41.38
C PHE A 234 -52.56 -15.33 40.46
N GLY A 235 -53.10 -14.70 39.42
CA GLY A 235 -53.76 -15.40 38.32
C GLY A 235 -52.73 -15.72 37.24
N ALA A 236 -52.55 -17.00 36.92
CA ALA A 236 -51.76 -17.39 35.78
C ALA A 236 -52.68 -17.70 34.57
N PRO A 237 -52.32 -17.26 33.35
CA PRO A 237 -53.18 -17.40 32.17
C PRO A 237 -52.95 -18.72 31.42
N TRP A 238 -52.84 -19.85 32.13
CA TRP A 238 -52.90 -21.18 31.52
C TRP A 238 -54.28 -21.80 31.74
#